data_AF-A0A9E1WNM7-F1
#
_entry.id   AF-A0A9E1WNM7-F1
#
_cell.length_a   1.000
_cell.length_b   1.000
_cell.length_c   1.000
_cell.angle_alpha   90.00
_cell.angle_beta   90.00
_cell.angle_gamma   90.00
#
_symmetry.space_group_name_H-M   'P 1'
#
loop_
_entity.id
_entity.type
_entity.pdbx_description
1 polymer ?
#
loop_
_entity_poly.entity_id
_entity_poly.type
_entity_poly.pdbx_seq_one_letter_code
_entity_poly.pdbx_strand_id
1 'polypeptide(L)' 'MEVVAILFMVVVAPIWMFLHYTTKWKSTKTISNEDENILGELWESAERIESRLNNVERILDTEAPEWRKK' A
#
# COMPACT_ATOMS: atom_id res chain seq x y z
N MET A 1 -16.56 -41.30 -26.60
CA MET A 1 -15.26 -40.60 -26.43
C MET A 1 -15.45 -39.09 -26.32
N GLU A 2 -16.28 -38.47 -27.16
CA GLU A 2 -16.48 -37.01 -27.18
C GLU A 2 -17.15 -36.45 -25.90
N VAL A 3 -18.15 -37.14 -25.36
CA VAL A 3 -18.86 -36.72 -24.14
C VAL A 3 -17.91 -36.58 -22.93
N VAL A 4 -16.91 -37.46 -22.83
CA VAL A 4 -15.91 -37.42 -21.75
C VAL A 4 -15.00 -36.20 -21.89
N ALA A 5 -14.60 -35.85 -23.11
CA ALA A 5 -13.79 -34.66 -23.38
C ALA A 5 -14.57 -33.36 -23.10
N ILE A 6 -15.86 -33.31 -23.46
CA ILE A 6 -16.72 -32.16 -23.18
C ILE A 6 -16.91 -31.98 -21.66
N LEU A 7 -17.18 -33.08 -20.94
CA LEU A 7 -17.32 -33.04 -19.48
C LEU A 7 -16.03 -32.55 -18.81
N PHE A 8 -14.87 -33.02 -19.29
CA PHE A 8 -13.58 -32.55 -18.80
C PHE A 8 -13.38 -31.05 -19.04
N MET A 9 -13.71 -30.55 -20.24
CA MET A 9 -13.58 -29.12 -20.54
C MET A 9 -14.52 -28.27 -19.67
N VAL A 10 -15.76 -28.69 -19.47
CA VAL A 10 -16.77 -27.96 -18.69
C VAL A 10 -16.46 -27.95 -17.19
N VAL A 11 -15.69 -28.91 -16.68
CA VAL A 11 -15.33 -28.96 -15.26
C VAL A 11 -13.93 -28.40 -15.01
N VAL A 12 -12.93 -28.88 -15.74
CA VAL A 12 -11.53 -28.56 -15.48
C VAL A 12 -11.17 -27.15 -15.94
N ALA A 13 -11.68 -26.70 -17.09
CA ALA A 13 -11.39 -25.35 -17.58
C ALA A 13 -11.89 -24.25 -16.63
N PRO A 14 -13.15 -24.27 -16.13
CA PRO A 14 -13.59 -23.25 -15.18
C PRO A 14 -12.92 -23.36 -13.81
N ILE A 15 -12.58 -24.57 -13.33
CA ILE A 15 -11.79 -24.72 -12.09
C ILE A 15 -10.42 -24.08 -12.26
N TRP A 16 -9.73 -24.34 -13.37
CA TRP A 16 -8.43 -23.73 -13.65
C TRP A 16 -8.53 -22.21 -13.80
N MET A 17 -9.57 -21.73 -14.48
CA MET A 17 -9.84 -20.30 -14.62
C MET A 17 -10.00 -19.65 -13.24
N PHE A 18 -10.83 -20.23 -12.37
CA PHE A 18 -11.01 -19.73 -11.01
C PHE A 18 -9.71 -19.73 -10.20
N LEU A 19 -8.92 -20.81 -10.26
CA LEU A 19 -7.62 -20.89 -9.58
C LEU A 19 -6.61 -19.87 -10.11
N HIS A 20 -6.56 -19.67 -11.44
CA HIS A 20 -5.65 -18.73 -12.07
C HIS A 20 -5.95 -17.29 -11.63
N TYR A 21 -7.22 -16.88 -11.68
CA TYR A 21 -7.62 -15.52 -11.32
C TYR A 21 -7.57 -15.27 -9.80
N THR A 22 -7.92 -16.26 -8.98
CA THR A 22 -7.80 -16.12 -7.52
C THR A 22 -6.35 -16.02 -7.06
N THR A 23 -5.42 -16.76 -7.69
CA THR A 23 -3.97 -16.66 -7.38
C THR A 23 -3.43 -15.28 -7.74
N LYS A 24 -3.79 -14.75 -8.91
CA LYS A 24 -3.44 -13.37 -9.30
C LYS A 24 -4.03 -12.35 -8.33
N TRP A 25 -5.29 -12.52 -7.93
CA TRP A 25 -5.94 -11.59 -6.99
C TRP A 25 -5.33 -11.61 -5.59
N LYS A 26 -4.91 -12.78 -5.10
CA LYS A 26 -4.22 -12.90 -3.81
C LYS A 26 -2.81 -12.31 -3.85
N SER A 27 -2.10 -12.44 -4.98
CA SER A 27 -0.77 -11.83 -5.15
C SER A 27 -0.80 -10.30 -5.11
N THR A 28 -1.90 -9.66 -5.54
CA THR A 28 -2.06 -8.20 -5.49
C THR A 28 -2.52 -7.69 -4.10
N LYS A 29 -3.02 -8.57 -3.23
CA LYS A 29 -3.61 -8.20 -1.93
C LYS A 29 -2.66 -8.27 -0.74
N THR A 30 -1.42 -8.70 -0.95
CA THR A 30 -0.40 -8.71 0.11
C THR A 30 0.43 -7.44 -0.09
N ILE A 31 0.57 -6.63 0.97
CA ILE A 31 1.56 -5.54 0.99
C ILE A 31 2.89 -6.15 0.52
N SER A 32 3.37 -5.68 -0.62
CA SER A 32 4.62 -6.19 -1.16
C SER A 32 5.79 -5.65 -0.33
N ASN A 33 6.94 -6.32 -0.37
CA ASN A 33 8.15 -5.78 0.28
C ASN A 33 8.53 -4.39 -0.26
N GLU A 34 8.14 -4.07 -1.49
CA GLU A 34 8.30 -2.73 -2.09
C GLU A 34 7.40 -1.70 -1.41
N ASP A 35 6.13 -2.07 -1.15
CA ASP A 35 5.20 -1.21 -0.41
C ASP A 35 5.69 -0.94 1.01
N GLU A 36 6.26 -1.94 1.70
CA GLU A 36 6.86 -1.74 3.04
C GLU A 36 8.03 -0.75 3.01
N ASN A 37 8.90 -0.84 1.99
CA ASN A 37 10.01 0.08 1.84
C ASN A 37 9.52 1.52 1.59
N ILE A 38 8.53 1.70 0.72
CA ILE A 38 7.92 3.01 0.45
C ILE A 38 7.30 3.59 1.72
N LEU A 39 6.60 2.78 2.51
CA LEU A 39 6.05 3.23 3.79
C LEU A 39 7.16 3.65 4.77
N GLY A 40 8.29 2.95 4.78
CA GLY A 40 9.48 3.33 5.55
C GLY A 40 10.05 4.70 5.14
N GLU A 41 10.21 4.94 3.84
CA GLU A 41 10.70 6.22 3.31
C GLU A 41 9.75 7.39 3.62
N LEU A 42 8.43 7.14 3.55
CA LEU A 42 7.42 8.12 3.93
C LEU A 42 7.47 8.45 5.42
N TRP A 43 7.69 7.44 6.26
CA TRP A 43 7.85 7.63 7.70
C TRP A 43 9.07 8.49 8.03
N GLU A 44 10.24 8.16 7.45
CA GLU A 44 11.46 8.94 7.65
C GLU A 44 11.29 10.39 7.17
N SER A 45 10.61 10.59 6.04
CA SER A 45 10.30 11.92 5.52
C SER A 45 9.38 12.71 6.47
N ALA A 46 8.36 12.07 7.03
CA ALA A 46 7.46 12.68 8.00
C ALA A 46 8.21 13.12 9.27
N GLU A 47 9.07 12.25 9.82
CA GLU A 47 9.89 12.57 11.00
C GLU A 47 10.82 13.77 10.74
N ARG A 48 11.43 13.83 9.55
CA ARG A 48 12.27 14.96 9.16
C ARG A 48 11.47 16.27 9.06
N ILE A 49 10.24 16.21 8.53
CA ILE A 49 9.36 17.38 8.44
C ILE A 49 8.95 17.84 9.84
N GLU A 50 8.60 16.92 10.73
CA GLU A 50 8.26 17.24 12.12
C GLU A 50 9.41 17.92 12.86
N SER A 51 10.63 17.39 12.73
CA SER A 51 11.83 18.00 13.31
C SER A 51 12.06 19.44 12.81
N ARG A 52 11.83 19.67 11.52
CA ARG A 52 11.92 21.01 10.93
C ARG A 52 10.81 21.93 11.42
N LEU A 53 9.59 21.41 11.55
CA LEU A 53 8.46 22.15 12.09
C LEU A 53 8.75 22.60 13.52
N ASN A 54 9.22 21.71 14.38
CA ASN A 54 9.59 22.04 15.77
C ASN A 54 10.64 23.15 15.82
N ASN A 55 11.61 23.13 14.90
CA ASN A 55 12.59 24.21 14.79
C ASN A 55 11.97 25.54 14.36
N VAL A 56 11.06 25.51 13.38
CA VAL A 56 10.33 26.70 12.92
C VAL A 56 9.45 27.24 14.03
N GLU A 57 8.72 26.40 14.76
CA GLU A 57 7.90 26.79 15.90
C GLU A 57 8.74 27.45 16.99
N ARG A 58 9.92 26.89 17.30
CA ARG A 58 10.85 27.48 18.28
C ARG A 58 11.36 28.86 17.85
N ILE A 59 11.65 29.04 16.57
CA ILE A 59 12.05 30.34 16.03
C ILE A 59 10.87 31.32 16.12
N LEU A 60 9.68 30.88 15.71
CA LEU A 60 8.49 31.71 15.70
C LEU A 60 8.06 32.13 17.11
N ASP A 61 8.25 31.26 18.10
CA ASP A 61 8.08 31.56 19.52
C ASP A 61 9.03 32.66 20.02
N THR A 62 10.23 32.74 19.44
CA THR A 62 11.23 33.76 19.81
C THR A 62 10.97 35.07 19.08
N GLU A 63 10.73 35.02 17.77
CA GLU A 63 10.65 36.19 16.90
C GLU A 63 9.26 36.86 16.89
N ALA A 64 8.20 36.09 17.12
CA ALA A 64 6.82 36.58 17.02
C ALA A 64 5.92 35.96 18.09
N PRO A 65 6.14 36.18 19.40
CA PRO A 65 5.49 35.47 20.51
C PRO A 65 3.94 35.48 20.52
N GLU A 66 3.33 36.38 19.76
CA GLU A 66 1.87 36.49 19.59
C GLU A 66 1.31 35.67 18.41
N TRP A 67 2.15 34.95 17.66
CA TRP A 67 1.75 34.19 16.46
C TRP A 67 0.70 33.11 16.72
N ARG A 68 0.67 32.56 17.94
CA ARG A 68 -0.32 31.57 18.38
C ARG A 68 -1.67 32.20 18.79
N LYS A 69 -1.77 33.52 18.91
CA LYS A 69 -2.99 34.20 19.40
C LYS A 69 -3.92 34.67 18.29
N LYS A 70 -4.31 33.76 17.39
CA LYS A 70 -5.38 34.00 16.41
C LYS A 70 -6.41 32.89 16.42
#